data_AF-A0A0D9NL57-F1
#
_entry.id   AF-A0A0D9NL57-F1
#
_cell.length_a   1.000
_cell.length_b   1.000
_cell.length_c   1.000
_cell.angle_alpha   90.00
_cell.angle_beta   90.00
_cell.angle_gamma   90.00
#
_symmetry.space_group_name_H-M   'P 1'
#
loop_
_entity.id
_entity.type
_entity.pdbx_description
1 polymer ?
#
loop_
_entity_poly.entity_id
_entity_poly.type
_entity_poly.pdbx_seq_one_letter_code
_entity_poly.pdbx_strand_id
1 'polypeptide(L)'
;MRAVAATPGLIGLFSGHDHGATWCYKWDRLVPGMTVAGTGLNLCFGQHSGYGGYGNWIRGARQLRLSADALRRRRWEADTWIRTEKGGVVGRVSLNATYGKDWYPATPNEKTYCPTCNYTVITPGPRRR
;
A
#
# COMPACT_ATOMS: atom_id res chain seq x y z
N MET A 1 17.46 -0.77 -2.43
CA MET A 1 16.85 -1.94 -1.76
C MET A 1 17.69 -2.60 -0.67
N ARG A 2 19.04 -2.59 -0.71
CA ARG A 2 19.88 -3.17 0.36
C ARG A 2 19.59 -2.62 1.76
N ALA A 3 19.52 -1.30 1.91
CA ALA A 3 19.19 -0.65 3.18
C ALA A 3 17.82 -1.09 3.72
N VAL A 4 16.80 -1.09 2.85
CA VAL A 4 15.43 -1.55 3.17
C VAL A 4 15.43 -2.99 3.65
N ALA A 5 16.08 -3.91 2.93
CA ALA A 5 16.12 -5.32 3.30
C ALA A 5 16.89 -5.60 4.60
N ALA A 6 17.94 -4.81 4.88
CA ALA A 6 18.83 -5.01 6.02
C ALA A 6 18.42 -4.25 7.29
N THR A 7 17.37 -3.41 7.25
CA THR A 7 16.95 -2.61 8.40
C THR A 7 16.31 -3.52 9.47
N PRO A 8 16.90 -3.63 10.67
CA PRO A 8 16.33 -4.47 11.72
C PRO A 8 14.96 -3.97 12.17
N GLY A 9 14.01 -4.90 12.34
CA GLY A 9 12.66 -4.59 12.84
C GLY A 9 11.72 -3.93 11.81
N LEU A 10 12.18 -3.67 10.58
CA LEU A 10 11.29 -3.18 9.52
C LEU A 10 10.39 -4.32 9.03
N ILE A 11 9.08 -4.19 9.26
CA ILE A 11 8.09 -5.23 8.91
C ILE A 11 7.25 -4.92 7.66
N GLY A 12 7.20 -3.66 7.26
CA GLY A 12 6.45 -3.24 6.09
C GLY A 12 6.97 -1.96 5.46
N LEU A 13 6.83 -1.85 4.14
CA LEU A 13 7.09 -0.65 3.35
C LEU A 13 5.83 -0.35 2.52
N PHE A 14 5.36 0.90 2.61
CA PHE A 14 4.13 1.34 1.97
C PHE A 14 4.46 2.38 0.91
N SER A 15 4.09 2.10 -0.33
CA SER A 15 4.32 2.98 -1.47
C SER A 15 3.00 3.58 -1.98
N GLY A 16 3.08 4.83 -2.40
CA GLY A 16 2.09 5.44 -3.29
C GLY A 16 2.52 5.25 -4.74
N HIS A 17 2.40 6.31 -5.52
CA HIS A 17 2.81 6.43 -6.93
C HIS A 17 1.95 5.66 -7.93
N ASP A 18 1.67 4.37 -7.68
CA ASP A 18 0.88 3.55 -8.60
C ASP A 18 -0.60 3.53 -8.23
N HIS A 19 -1.39 4.33 -8.94
CA HIS A 19 -2.72 4.75 -8.51
C HIS A 19 -3.77 3.63 -8.53
N GLY A 20 -3.57 2.60 -9.36
CA GLY A 20 -4.44 1.42 -9.40
C GLY A 20 -4.00 0.28 -8.50
N ALA A 21 -2.85 0.40 -7.83
CA ALA A 21 -2.30 -0.68 -7.01
C ALA A 21 -2.85 -0.61 -5.57
N THR A 22 -3.48 -1.70 -5.13
CA THR A 22 -4.05 -1.86 -3.79
C THR A 22 -3.50 -3.05 -3.01
N TRP A 23 -2.61 -3.82 -3.63
CA TRP A 23 -2.16 -5.11 -3.12
C TRP A 23 -0.95 -4.96 -2.19
N CYS A 24 -0.66 -6.06 -1.49
CA CYS A 24 0.59 -6.28 -0.79
C CYS A 24 1.34 -7.46 -1.41
N TYR A 25 2.61 -7.61 -1.08
CA TYR A 25 3.45 -8.74 -1.44
C TYR A 25 4.49 -8.99 -0.34
N LYS A 26 4.72 -10.25 0.01
CA LYS A 26 5.79 -10.62 0.94
C LYS A 26 7.05 -10.90 0.14
N TRP A 27 8.03 -10.02 0.26
CA TRP A 27 9.31 -10.14 -0.43
C TRP A 27 10.27 -10.98 0.40
N ASP A 28 10.31 -12.30 0.13
CA ASP A 28 11.04 -13.31 0.91
C ASP A 28 12.13 -14.06 0.13
N ARG A 29 12.34 -13.67 -1.14
CA ARG A 29 13.33 -14.29 -2.03
C ARG A 29 13.90 -13.29 -3.03
N LEU A 30 14.90 -13.73 -3.77
CA LEU A 30 15.36 -13.01 -4.95
C LEU A 30 14.27 -13.07 -6.03
N VAL A 31 13.97 -11.92 -6.64
CA VAL A 31 13.02 -11.81 -7.76
C VAL A 31 13.78 -11.39 -9.02
N PRO A 32 13.29 -11.67 -10.24
CA PRO A 32 13.96 -11.29 -11.48
C PRO A 32 14.29 -9.79 -11.53
N GLY A 33 15.48 -9.45 -12.02
CA GLY A 33 15.95 -8.06 -12.13
C GLY A 33 16.49 -7.44 -10.83
N MET A 34 16.48 -8.18 -9.72
CA MET A 34 17.04 -7.72 -8.44
C MET A 34 18.42 -8.32 -8.15
N THR A 35 19.24 -7.58 -7.40
CA THR A 35 20.55 -8.04 -6.87
C THR A 35 20.53 -8.25 -5.35
N VAL A 36 19.39 -8.00 -4.70
CA VAL A 36 19.18 -8.14 -3.26
C VAL A 36 18.03 -9.12 -3.07
N ALA A 37 18.20 -10.13 -2.23
CA ALA A 37 17.12 -11.05 -1.87
C ALA A 37 16.20 -10.41 -0.82
N GLY A 38 14.91 -10.76 -0.87
CA GLY A 38 13.95 -10.34 0.14
C GLY A 38 14.21 -11.01 1.50
N THR A 39 13.88 -10.28 2.56
CA THR A 39 14.07 -10.73 3.96
C THR A 39 12.75 -11.06 4.67
N GLY A 40 11.66 -11.19 3.90
CA GLY A 40 10.30 -11.38 4.41
C GLY A 40 9.54 -10.08 4.63
N LEU A 41 10.08 -8.94 4.17
CA LEU A 41 9.47 -7.63 4.27
C LEU A 41 8.15 -7.56 3.46
N ASN A 42 7.11 -6.98 4.05
CA ASN A 42 5.83 -6.78 3.38
C ASN A 42 5.85 -5.45 2.59
N LEU A 43 5.67 -5.52 1.27
CA LEU A 43 5.56 -4.36 0.40
C LEU A 43 4.09 -4.14 0.09
N CYS A 44 3.55 -2.94 0.29
CA CYS A 44 2.13 -2.64 0.10
C CYS A 44 1.91 -1.33 -0.66
N PHE A 45 0.86 -1.28 -1.48
CA PHE A 45 0.43 -0.06 -2.16
C PHE A 45 -0.76 0.63 -1.47
N GLY A 46 -0.80 1.96 -1.56
CA GLY A 46 -1.68 2.82 -0.79
C GLY A 46 -3.06 3.16 -1.37
N GLN A 47 -3.32 2.82 -2.65
CA GLN A 47 -4.42 3.38 -3.48
C GLN A 47 -4.26 4.88 -3.80
N HIS A 48 -4.96 5.32 -4.84
CA HIS A 48 -5.12 6.72 -5.23
C HIS A 48 -5.92 7.53 -4.18
N SER A 49 -5.28 8.39 -3.37
CA SER A 49 -5.98 9.14 -2.31
C SER A 49 -6.60 10.47 -2.75
N GLY A 50 -6.16 11.06 -3.86
CA GLY A 50 -6.48 12.44 -4.25
C GLY A 50 -7.04 12.57 -5.67
N TYR A 51 -6.98 13.80 -6.20
CA TYR A 51 -7.43 14.12 -7.57
C TYR A 51 -6.28 14.39 -8.55
N GLY A 52 -5.03 14.42 -8.07
CA GLY A 52 -3.85 14.58 -8.91
C GLY A 52 -3.23 13.23 -9.30
N GLY A 53 -2.41 13.21 -10.35
CA GLY A 53 -1.77 12.00 -10.89
C GLY A 53 -2.65 11.27 -11.91
N TYR A 54 -2.31 10.01 -12.23
CA TYR A 54 -2.90 9.32 -13.38
C TYR A 54 -4.09 8.42 -12.99
N GLY A 55 -5.02 8.28 -13.93
CA GLY A 55 -6.17 7.39 -13.83
C GLY A 55 -7.26 7.84 -12.85
N ASN A 56 -8.36 7.10 -12.87
CA ASN A 56 -9.59 7.44 -12.13
C ASN A 56 -10.05 6.33 -11.18
N TRP A 57 -9.14 5.44 -10.75
CA TRP A 57 -9.47 4.42 -9.74
C TRP A 57 -10.09 5.08 -8.51
N ILE A 58 -11.08 4.39 -7.94
CA ILE A 58 -11.83 4.89 -6.78
C ILE A 58 -10.87 5.35 -5.69
N ARG A 59 -11.12 6.56 -5.17
CA ARG A 59 -10.20 7.14 -4.21
C ARG A 59 -10.27 6.37 -2.90
N GLY A 60 -9.11 6.25 -2.25
CA GLY A 60 -9.00 5.61 -0.97
C GLY A 60 -7.61 5.76 -0.38
N ALA A 61 -7.52 5.53 0.92
CA ALA A 61 -6.26 5.60 1.64
C ALA A 61 -6.05 4.32 2.46
N ARG A 62 -4.82 3.80 2.41
CA ARG A 62 -4.39 2.69 3.25
C ARG A 62 -4.23 3.13 4.71
N GLN A 63 -4.91 2.44 5.59
CA GLN A 63 -4.85 2.60 7.04
C GLN A 63 -3.95 1.51 7.62
N LEU A 64 -3.25 1.85 8.70
CA LEU A 64 -2.45 0.93 9.48
C LEU A 64 -2.99 0.92 10.91
N ARG A 65 -3.14 -0.28 11.48
CA ARG A 65 -3.51 -0.48 12.87
C ARG A 65 -2.44 -1.34 13.55
N LEU A 66 -1.88 -0.78 14.62
CA LEU A 66 -0.91 -1.43 15.48
C LEU A 66 -1.54 -1.69 16.83
N SER A 67 -1.22 -2.85 17.44
CA SER A 67 -1.66 -3.18 18.79
C SER A 67 -0.52 -2.98 19.78
N ALA A 68 -0.72 -2.10 20.76
CA ALA A 68 0.27 -1.88 21.83
C ALA A 68 0.57 -3.17 22.60
N ASP A 69 -0.44 -4.02 22.83
CA ASP A 69 -0.26 -5.33 23.46
C ASP A 69 0.59 -6.28 22.63
N ALA A 70 0.37 -6.32 21.30
CA ALA A 70 1.17 -7.15 20.41
C ALA A 70 2.65 -6.69 20.43
N LEU A 71 2.88 -5.38 20.33
CA LEU A 71 4.22 -4.80 20.37
C LEU A 71 4.91 -5.05 21.71
N ARG A 72 4.22 -4.91 22.85
CA ARG A 72 4.74 -5.26 24.19
C ARG A 72 5.16 -6.74 24.28
N ARG A 73 4.38 -7.63 23.68
CA ARG A 73 4.70 -9.07 23.57
C ARG A 73 5.72 -9.39 22.47
N ARG A 74 6.38 -8.37 21.90
CA ARG A 74 7.37 -8.48 20.81
C ARG A 74 6.83 -9.18 19.56
N ARG A 75 5.52 -9.08 19.32
CA ARG A 75 4.87 -9.49 18.07
C ARG A 75 4.84 -8.32 17.12
N TRP A 76 5.73 -8.35 16.13
CA TRP A 76 5.88 -7.30 15.12
C TRP A 76 4.85 -7.47 13.99
N GLU A 77 3.59 -7.21 14.32
CA GLU A 77 2.43 -7.43 13.46
C GLU A 77 1.68 -6.11 13.23
N ALA A 78 1.02 -6.01 12.08
CA ALA A 78 0.18 -4.86 11.74
C ALA A 78 -1.02 -5.30 10.90
N ASP A 79 -2.20 -4.78 11.22
CA ASP A 79 -3.34 -4.88 10.31
C ASP A 79 -3.34 -3.66 9.38
N THR A 80 -3.66 -3.88 8.12
CA THR A 80 -3.79 -2.80 7.15
C THR A 80 -4.88 -3.06 6.14
N TRP A 81 -5.57 -2.01 5.70
CA TRP A 81 -6.64 -2.06 4.71
C TRP A 81 -6.76 -0.69 4.03
N ILE A 82 -7.40 -0.63 2.87
CA ILE A 82 -7.75 0.63 2.22
C ILE A 82 -9.21 0.94 2.51
N ARG A 83 -9.49 2.16 2.96
CA ARG A 83 -10.85 2.69 3.04
C ARG A 83 -11.12 3.52 1.79
N THR A 84 -12.15 3.17 1.04
CA THR A 84 -12.54 3.90 -0.18
C THR A 84 -13.48 5.05 0.16
N GLU A 85 -13.57 6.03 -0.74
CA GLU A 85 -14.45 7.20 -0.57
C GLU A 85 -15.95 6.86 -0.58
N LYS A 86 -16.33 5.70 -1.13
CA LYS A 86 -17.69 5.15 -1.02
C LYS A 86 -17.94 4.40 0.29
N GLY A 87 -16.99 4.41 1.22
CA GLY A 87 -17.07 3.74 2.52
C GLY A 87 -16.64 2.27 2.52
N GLY A 88 -16.25 1.73 1.37
CA GLY A 88 -15.81 0.34 1.23
C GLY A 88 -14.45 0.05 1.88
N VAL A 89 -14.15 -1.24 2.07
CA VAL A 89 -12.87 -1.74 2.59
C VAL A 89 -12.30 -2.75 1.61
N VAL A 90 -11.07 -2.53 1.15
CA VAL A 90 -10.37 -3.42 0.21
C VAL A 90 -8.92 -3.66 0.66
N GLY A 91 -8.27 -4.70 0.14
CA GLY A 91 -6.86 -4.99 0.40
C GLY A 91 -6.52 -5.15 1.89
N ARG A 92 -7.47 -5.71 2.67
CA ARG A 92 -7.32 -5.97 4.11
C ARG A 92 -6.44 -7.18 4.35
N VAL A 93 -5.34 -7.00 5.09
CA VAL A 93 -4.37 -8.05 5.41
C VAL A 93 -3.79 -7.85 6.81
N SER A 94 -3.26 -8.93 7.40
CA SER A 94 -2.54 -8.91 8.68
C SER A 94 -1.08 -9.31 8.46
N LEU A 95 -0.21 -8.30 8.42
CA LEU A 95 1.23 -8.42 8.12
C LEU A 95 1.97 -9.13 9.26
N ASN A 96 2.93 -9.99 8.90
CA ASN A 96 3.67 -10.84 9.84
C ASN A 96 2.82 -11.75 10.74
N ALA A 97 1.52 -11.88 10.43
CA ALA A 97 0.61 -12.82 11.06
C ALA A 97 0.16 -13.87 10.03
N THR A 98 -0.96 -13.62 9.38
CA THR A 98 -1.61 -14.57 8.48
C THR A 98 -1.46 -14.21 6.99
N TYR A 99 -0.85 -13.05 6.69
CA TYR A 99 -0.65 -12.62 5.31
C TYR A 99 0.09 -13.64 4.43
N GLY A 100 -0.56 -14.03 3.32
CA GLY A 100 -0.06 -15.06 2.39
C GLY A 100 -0.53 -16.48 2.72
N LYS A 101 -1.30 -16.66 3.80
CA LYS A 101 -1.92 -17.93 4.18
C LYS A 101 -3.45 -17.89 4.12
N ASP A 102 -4.05 -16.71 4.27
CA ASP A 102 -5.51 -16.57 4.16
C ASP A 102 -5.97 -16.41 2.71
N TRP A 103 -7.29 -16.48 2.54
CA TRP A 103 -7.96 -16.04 1.34
C TRP A 103 -8.28 -14.54 1.41
N TYR A 104 -8.02 -13.82 0.32
CA TYR A 104 -8.28 -12.38 0.23
C TYR A 104 -9.27 -12.10 -0.90
N PRO A 105 -10.34 -11.32 -0.65
CA PRO A 105 -11.27 -10.94 -1.70
C PRO A 105 -10.57 -10.09 -2.76
N ALA A 106 -10.92 -10.33 -4.02
CA ALA A 106 -10.47 -9.49 -5.12
C ALA A 106 -10.91 -8.04 -4.89
N THR A 107 -10.01 -7.10 -5.15
CA THR A 107 -10.35 -5.68 -5.09
C THR A 107 -11.11 -5.31 -6.36
N PRO A 108 -12.32 -4.73 -6.26
CA PRO A 108 -13.06 -4.25 -7.42
C PRO A 108 -12.26 -3.18 -8.18
N ASN A 109 -12.29 -3.25 -9.52
CA ASN A 109 -11.68 -2.23 -10.39
C ASN A 109 -12.66 -1.05 -10.59
N GLU A 110 -13.06 -0.43 -9.49
CA GLU A 110 -13.98 0.71 -9.50
C GLU A 110 -13.26 2.01 -9.81
N LYS A 111 -14.01 2.94 -10.42
CA LYS A 111 -13.53 4.29 -10.74
C LYS A 111 -14.49 5.35 -10.21
N THR A 112 -13.95 6.51 -9.90
CA THR A 112 -14.70 7.70 -9.50
C THR A 112 -14.12 8.93 -10.16
N TYR A 113 -14.96 9.90 -10.45
CA TYR A 113 -14.60 11.09 -11.20
C TYR A 113 -14.93 12.33 -10.38
N CYS A 114 -14.14 13.38 -10.59
CA CYS A 114 -14.38 14.70 -10.04
C CYS A 114 -15.25 15.48 -11.03
N PRO A 115 -16.48 15.85 -10.67
CA PRO A 115 -17.39 16.53 -11.60
C PRO A 115 -16.86 17.88 -12.11
N THR A 116 -15.99 18.52 -11.33
CA THR A 116 -15.45 19.85 -11.60
C THR A 116 -14.00 19.84 -12.08
N CYS A 117 -13.34 18.68 -12.15
CA CYS A 117 -11.93 18.61 -12.52
C CYS A 117 -11.79 18.48 -14.03
N ASN A 118 -10.89 19.28 -14.61
CA ASN A 118 -10.45 19.09 -15.98
C ASN A 118 -9.14 18.29 -16.02
N TYR A 119 -9.23 17.00 -16.35
CA TYR A 119 -8.09 16.10 -16.42
C TYR A 119 -7.13 16.37 -17.58
N THR A 120 -7.48 17.25 -18.53
CA THR A 120 -6.56 17.68 -19.60
C THR A 120 -5.61 18.79 -19.13
N VAL A 121 -5.92 19.43 -17.99
CA VAL A 121 -5.09 20.51 -17.43
C VAL A 121 -4.02 19.89 -16.54
N ILE A 122 -2.79 19.86 -17.05
CA ILE A 122 -1.62 19.44 -16.27
C ILE A 122 -1.13 20.66 -15.48
N THR A 123 -1.46 20.73 -14.19
CA THR A 123 -0.92 21.78 -13.32
C THR A 123 0.58 21.56 -13.08
N PRO A 124 1.43 22.59 -13.24
CA PRO A 124 2.83 22.48 -12.86
C PRO A 124 2.91 22.14 -11.36
N GLY A 125 3.77 21.18 -11.02
CA GLY A 125 4.09 20.91 -9.62
C GLY A 125 4.62 22.17 -8.92
N PRO A 126 4.65 22.19 -7.57
CA PRO A 126 5.18 23.33 -6.83
C PRO A 126 6.55 23.74 -7.37
N ARG A 127 6.73 25.03 -7.69
CA ARG A 127 8.06 25.53 -8.09
C ARG A 127 9.03 25.21 -6.96
N ARG A 128 10.14 24.55 -7.29
CA ARG A 128 11.22 24.31 -6.33
C ARG A 128 11.64 25.68 -5.78
N ARG A 129 11.54 25.84 -4.46
CA ARG A 129 12.10 26.98 -3.75
C ARG A 129 13.62 26.84 -3.70
#